data_AF-A0A7V9GYZ1-F1
#
_entry.id   AF-A0A7V9GYZ1-F1
#
_cell.length_a   1.000
_cell.length_b   1.000
_cell.length_c   1.000
_cell.angle_alpha   90.00
_cell.angle_beta   90.00
_cell.angle_gamma   90.00
#
_symmetry.space_group_name_H-M   'P 1'
#
loop_
_entity.id
_entity.type
_entity.pdbx_description
1 polymer ?
#
loop_
_entity_poly.entity_id
_entity_poly.type
_entity_poly.pdbx_seq_one_letter_code
_entity_poly.pdbx_strand_id
1 'polypeptide(L)'
;MLHVGAPKTGTTYLQSVLWRNRVQLREAGLLYPLQQPNEHFSAALDVREMSWGGRADGPWLGAWQRLVARVEAWDGSVLLSNELLGGVTADQARTIADAMCGPSGRELHVVFTARDFARQLPSDWQEHIKHRHDVSLSAFVDDLVT
;
A
#
# COMPACT_ATOMS: atom_id res chain seq x y z
N MET A 1 -10.89 0.67 7.14
CA MET A 1 -10.40 -0.55 6.47
C MET A 1 -9.05 -0.28 5.85
N LEU A 2 -8.08 -1.14 6.10
CA LEU A 2 -6.77 -1.14 5.47
C LEU A 2 -6.63 -2.44 4.68
N HIS A 3 -6.55 -2.32 3.36
CA HIS A 3 -6.22 -3.44 2.49
C HIS A 3 -4.71 -3.46 2.23
N VAL A 4 -4.10 -4.56 2.66
CA VAL A 4 -2.72 -4.92 2.40
C VAL A 4 -2.70 -6.23 1.62
N GLY A 5 -1.55 -6.60 1.09
CA GLY A 5 -1.42 -7.87 0.42
C GLY A 5 0.02 -8.19 0.11
N ALA A 6 0.27 -9.46 -0.20
CA ALA A 6 1.56 -9.84 -0.74
C ALA A 6 1.74 -9.27 -2.16
N PRO A 7 2.98 -9.08 -2.64
CA PRO A 7 3.22 -8.67 -4.02
C PRO A 7 2.47 -9.57 -5.02
N LYS A 8 1.95 -8.99 -6.11
CA LYS A 8 1.35 -9.72 -7.24
C LYS A 8 0.09 -10.52 -6.90
N THR A 9 -0.71 -10.04 -5.94
CA THR A 9 -2.04 -10.57 -5.58
C THR A 9 -3.21 -9.87 -6.28
N GLY A 10 -2.95 -9.02 -7.29
CA GLY A 10 -3.99 -8.31 -8.04
C GLY A 10 -4.44 -6.98 -7.44
N THR A 11 -3.65 -6.42 -6.51
CA THR A 11 -3.92 -5.11 -5.87
C THR A 11 -4.09 -3.97 -6.87
N THR A 12 -3.36 -3.99 -8.00
CA THR A 12 -3.52 -3.01 -9.09
C THR A 12 -4.93 -2.98 -9.67
N TYR A 13 -5.56 -4.14 -9.85
CA TYR A 13 -6.94 -4.22 -10.34
C TYR A 13 -7.90 -3.60 -9.32
N LEU A 14 -7.77 -3.98 -8.04
CA LEU A 14 -8.58 -3.44 -6.96
C LEU A 14 -8.42 -1.91 -6.85
N GLN A 15 -7.18 -1.41 -6.77
CA GLN A 15 -6.88 0.04 -6.72
C GLN A 15 -7.50 0.78 -7.90
N SER A 16 -7.42 0.20 -9.12
CA SER A 16 -8.03 0.79 -10.31
C SER A 16 -9.56 0.84 -10.24
N VAL A 17 -10.21 -0.17 -9.65
CA VAL A 17 -11.66 -0.17 -9.42
C VAL A 17 -12.04 0.87 -8.36
N LEU A 18 -11.32 0.93 -7.25
CA LEU A 18 -11.55 1.89 -6.16
C LEU A 18 -11.40 3.33 -6.66
N TRP A 19 -10.35 3.61 -7.42
CA TRP A 19 -10.10 4.94 -7.99
C TRP A 19 -11.23 5.38 -8.93
N ARG A 20 -11.68 4.49 -9.83
CA ARG A 20 -12.76 4.78 -10.77
C ARG A 20 -14.10 5.05 -10.09
N ASN A 21 -14.34 4.44 -8.92
CA ASN A 21 -15.61 4.56 -8.19
C ASN A 21 -15.54 5.50 -6.98
N ARG A 22 -14.45 6.26 -6.80
CA ARG A 22 -14.21 7.06 -5.58
C ARG A 22 -15.32 8.08 -5.27
N VAL A 23 -16.03 8.58 -6.29
CA VAL A 23 -17.15 9.51 -6.10
C VAL A 23 -18.35 8.76 -5.51
N GLN A 24 -18.74 7.64 -6.13
CA GLN A 24 -19.82 6.78 -5.63
C GLN A 24 -19.52 6.21 -4.24
N LEU A 25 -18.26 5.84 -3.98
CA LEU A 25 -17.83 5.39 -2.65
C LEU A 25 -18.02 6.50 -1.61
N ARG A 26 -17.62 7.74 -1.94
CA ARG A 26 -17.77 8.89 -1.05
C ARG A 26 -19.25 9.19 -0.76
N GLU A 27 -20.10 9.15 -1.79
CA GLU A 27 -21.56 9.31 -1.65
C GLU A 27 -22.16 8.24 -0.74
N ALA A 28 -21.61 7.02 -0.77
CA ALA A 28 -21.98 5.91 0.12
C ALA A 28 -21.32 5.97 1.51
N GLY A 29 -20.63 7.06 1.87
CA GLY A 29 -19.99 7.22 3.19
C GLY A 29 -18.61 6.57 3.34
N LEU A 30 -18.02 6.06 2.26
CA LEU A 30 -16.68 5.47 2.23
C LEU A 30 -15.68 6.36 1.49
N LEU A 31 -14.71 6.90 2.23
CA LEU A 31 -13.62 7.67 1.65
C LEU A 31 -12.53 6.74 1.10
N TYR A 32 -12.19 6.90 -0.18
CA TYR A 32 -10.91 6.48 -0.74
C TYR A 32 -10.00 7.73 -0.79
N PRO A 33 -9.03 7.90 0.13
CA PRO A 33 -8.44 9.20 0.48
C PRO A 33 -7.34 9.66 -0.49
N LEU A 34 -7.56 9.46 -1.80
CA LEU A 34 -6.63 9.81 -2.87
C LEU A 34 -7.17 10.95 -3.74
N GLN A 35 -6.28 11.84 -4.15
CA GLN A 35 -6.47 12.93 -5.09
C GLN A 35 -5.88 12.60 -6.47
N GLN A 36 -4.96 11.63 -6.55
CA GLN A 36 -4.38 11.14 -7.80
C GLN A 36 -4.34 9.60 -7.80
N PRO A 37 -4.41 8.95 -8.99
CA PRO A 37 -4.46 7.49 -9.09
C PRO A 37 -3.31 6.79 -8.35
N ASN A 38 -2.10 7.35 -8.40
CA ASN A 38 -0.89 6.74 -7.85
C ASN A 38 -0.53 7.26 -6.44
N GLU A 39 -1.37 8.10 -5.82
CA GLU A 39 -1.01 8.72 -4.54
C GLU A 39 -0.89 7.69 -3.41
N HIS A 40 -1.59 6.55 -3.50
CA HIS A 40 -1.40 5.44 -2.57
C HIS A 40 0.03 4.90 -2.58
N PHE A 41 0.70 4.90 -3.75
CA PHE A 41 2.08 4.46 -3.89
C PHE A 41 3.03 5.44 -3.24
N SER A 42 2.87 6.74 -3.51
CA SER A 42 3.67 7.79 -2.87
C SER A 42 3.51 7.78 -1.34
N ALA A 43 2.27 7.65 -0.84
CA ALA A 43 2.02 7.57 0.60
C ALA A 43 2.67 6.34 1.25
N ALA A 44 2.69 5.20 0.54
CA ALA A 44 3.34 3.99 1.02
C ALA A 44 4.88 4.08 0.99
N LEU A 45 5.48 4.73 -0.01
CA LEU A 45 6.93 5.00 -0.02
C LEU A 45 7.33 5.90 1.15
N ASP A 46 6.54 6.96 1.41
CA ASP A 46 6.78 7.94 2.46
C ASP A 46 6.72 7.31 3.85
N VAL A 47 5.63 6.62 4.19
CA VAL A 47 5.47 5.99 5.53
C VAL A 47 6.44 4.84 5.77
N ARG A 48 6.95 4.21 4.69
CA ARG A 48 7.96 3.14 4.77
C ARG A 48 9.39 3.66 4.70
N GLU A 49 9.58 4.96 4.48
CA GLU A 49 10.90 5.59 4.30
C GLU A 49 11.72 4.93 3.17
N MET A 50 11.05 4.52 2.09
CA MET A 50 11.67 3.79 0.98
C MET A 50 12.29 4.72 -0.06
N SER A 51 13.44 4.29 -0.60
CA SER A 51 14.00 4.87 -1.81
C SER A 51 13.26 4.36 -3.06
N TRP A 52 13.12 5.20 -4.08
CA TRP A 52 12.54 4.83 -5.37
C TRP A 52 13.27 5.52 -6.53
N GLY A 53 13.56 4.77 -7.60
CA GLY A 53 14.28 5.31 -8.76
C GLY A 53 15.68 5.85 -8.43
N GLY A 54 16.35 5.25 -7.43
CA GLY A 54 17.70 5.66 -6.99
C GLY A 54 17.74 6.92 -6.11
N ARG A 55 16.59 7.41 -5.63
CA ARG A 55 16.50 8.57 -4.74
C ARG A 55 15.75 8.23 -3.46
N ALA A 56 16.22 8.77 -2.34
CA ALA A 56 15.52 8.74 -1.06
C ALA A 56 14.61 9.98 -0.88
N ASP A 57 14.95 11.09 -1.53
CA ASP A 57 14.34 12.42 -1.40
C ASP A 57 13.39 12.76 -2.56
N GLY A 58 12.39 11.92 -2.78
CA GLY A 58 11.49 12.06 -3.92
C GLY A 58 10.26 12.95 -3.70
N PRO A 59 9.46 13.17 -4.75
CA PRO A 59 8.20 13.92 -4.66
C PRO A 59 7.14 13.25 -3.75
N TRP A 60 7.40 12.03 -3.28
CA TRP A 60 6.55 11.33 -2.33
C TRP A 60 6.68 11.84 -0.90
N LEU A 61 7.71 12.64 -0.57
CA LEU A 61 7.86 13.17 0.79
C LEU A 61 6.62 13.96 1.24
N GLY A 62 6.13 13.62 2.43
CA GLY A 62 4.91 14.16 3.03
C GLY A 62 3.61 13.68 2.38
N ALA A 63 3.65 12.75 1.42
CA ALA A 63 2.45 12.17 0.83
C ALA A 63 1.61 11.43 1.87
N TRP A 64 2.26 10.78 2.84
CA TRP A 64 1.56 10.14 3.96
C TRP A 64 0.78 11.18 4.77
N GLN A 65 1.43 12.25 5.22
CA GLN A 65 0.78 13.29 6.03
C GLN A 65 -0.38 13.98 5.29
N ARG A 66 -0.23 14.25 3.99
CA ARG A 66 -1.33 14.77 3.16
C ARG A 66 -2.51 13.81 3.08
N LEU A 67 -2.25 12.50 3.07
CA LEU A 67 -3.29 11.47 3.10
C LEU A 67 -3.98 11.44 4.47
N VAL A 68 -3.20 11.44 5.56
CA VAL A 68 -3.72 11.44 6.94
C VAL A 68 -4.64 12.63 7.19
N ALA A 69 -4.25 13.84 6.78
CA ALA A 69 -5.10 15.03 6.92
C ALA A 69 -6.50 14.86 6.29
N ARG A 70 -6.60 14.09 5.19
CA ARG A 70 -7.90 13.79 4.55
C ARG A 70 -8.69 12.70 5.28
N VAL A 71 -8.00 11.76 5.92
CA VAL A 71 -8.60 10.75 6.80
C VAL A 71 -9.18 11.41 8.05
N GLU A 72 -8.45 12.35 8.65
CA GLU A 72 -8.89 13.11 9.83
C GLU A 72 -10.06 14.04 9.53
N ALA A 73 -10.09 14.65 8.35
CA ALA A 73 -11.16 15.56 7.92
C ALA A 73 -12.45 14.86 7.44
N TRP A 74 -12.55 13.54 7.60
CA TRP A 74 -13.71 12.76 7.16
C TRP A 74 -14.30 12.01 8.33
N ASP A 75 -15.60 12.14 8.57
CA ASP A 75 -16.26 11.50 9.71
C ASP A 75 -16.62 10.03 9.45
N GLY A 76 -16.80 9.64 8.20
CA GLY A 76 -17.25 8.29 7.81
C GLY A 76 -16.17 7.23 7.77
N SER A 77 -16.46 6.15 7.04
CA SER A 77 -15.52 5.04 6.83
C SER A 77 -14.42 5.43 5.86
N VAL A 78 -13.23 4.87 6.04
CA VAL A 78 -12.08 5.08 5.15
C VAL A 78 -11.56 3.73 4.66
N LEU A 79 -11.24 3.65 3.37
CA LEU A 79 -10.54 2.53 2.76
C LEU A 79 -9.21 3.00 2.18
N LEU A 80 -8.12 2.39 2.61
CA LEU A 80 -6.79 2.54 1.99
C LEU A 80 -6.33 1.19 1.46
N SER A 81 -5.72 1.15 0.28
CA SER A 81 -5.25 -0.09 -0.36
C SER A 81 -3.86 0.08 -0.96
N ASN A 82 -2.86 -0.58 -0.37
CA ASN A 82 -1.52 -0.71 -0.97
C ASN A 82 -0.78 -1.93 -0.41
N GLU A 83 -0.30 -2.79 -1.31
CA GLU A 83 0.47 -3.99 -1.00
C GLU A 83 1.79 -3.70 -0.27
N LEU A 84 2.43 -2.56 -0.54
CA LEU A 84 3.69 -2.20 0.12
C LEU A 84 3.52 -2.08 1.64
N LEU A 85 2.32 -1.75 2.11
CA LEU A 85 2.01 -1.65 3.54
C LEU A 85 1.99 -3.01 4.24
N GLY A 86 2.04 -4.13 3.50
CA GLY A 86 2.21 -5.46 4.10
C GLY A 86 3.63 -5.72 4.64
N GLY A 87 4.63 -4.96 4.20
CA GLY A 87 6.03 -5.09 4.60
C GLY A 87 6.52 -3.96 5.50
N VAL A 88 5.66 -3.46 6.38
CA VAL A 88 5.97 -2.38 7.33
C VAL A 88 6.59 -2.93 8.62
N THR A 89 7.41 -2.12 9.29
CA THR A 89 7.89 -2.43 10.65
C THR A 89 6.76 -2.30 11.67
N ALA A 90 6.98 -2.79 12.89
CA ALA A 90 6.00 -2.64 13.98
C ALA A 90 5.72 -1.16 14.33
N ASP A 91 6.73 -0.29 14.26
CA ASP A 91 6.58 1.15 14.46
C ASP A 91 5.73 1.79 13.36
N GLN A 92 6.06 1.49 12.10
CA GLN A 92 5.29 1.96 10.95
C GLN A 92 3.84 1.46 10.99
N ALA A 93 3.61 0.21 11.39
CA ALA A 93 2.28 -0.35 11.57
C ALA A 93 1.47 0.44 12.63
N ARG A 94 2.09 0.82 13.75
CA ARG A 94 1.45 1.68 14.76
C ARG A 94 1.12 3.05 14.18
N THR A 95 2.05 3.70 13.50
CA THR A 95 1.81 5.00 12.84
C THR A 95 0.64 4.92 11.85
N ILE A 96 0.57 3.85 11.06
CA ILE A 96 -0.54 3.62 10.12
C ILE A 96 -1.85 3.39 10.88
N ALA A 97 -1.83 2.58 11.93
CA ALA A 97 -3.02 2.28 12.72
C ALA A 97 -3.58 3.53 13.39
N ASP A 98 -2.74 4.33 14.04
CA ASP A 98 -3.13 5.57 14.72
C ASP A 98 -3.79 6.55 13.73
N ALA A 99 -3.18 6.72 12.55
CA ALA A 99 -3.73 7.56 11.50
C ALA A 99 -5.10 7.06 10.98
N MET A 100 -5.25 5.75 10.82
CA MET A 100 -6.48 5.15 10.30
C MET A 100 -7.62 5.12 11.33
N CYS A 101 -7.29 4.98 12.62
CA CYS A 101 -8.24 5.17 13.70
C CYS A 101 -8.67 6.64 13.77
N GLY A 102 -7.73 7.56 13.55
CA GLY A 102 -7.96 9.00 13.59
C GLY A 102 -8.41 9.49 14.98
N PRO A 103 -8.71 10.79 15.12
CA PRO A 103 -9.05 11.39 16.40
C PRO A 103 -10.38 10.88 16.99
N SER A 104 -11.26 10.33 16.16
CA SER A 104 -12.56 9.78 16.57
C SER A 104 -12.48 8.32 17.02
N GLY A 105 -11.31 7.68 16.98
CA GLY A 105 -11.13 6.29 17.44
C GLY A 105 -11.85 5.25 16.58
N ARG A 106 -11.80 5.38 15.25
CA ARG A 106 -12.41 4.41 14.32
C ARG A 106 -11.86 3.01 14.54
N GLU A 107 -12.72 2.01 14.38
CA GLU A 107 -12.28 0.62 14.34
C GLU A 107 -11.46 0.34 13.07
N LEU A 108 -10.26 -0.21 13.25
CA LEU A 108 -9.37 -0.60 12.16
C LEU A 108 -9.57 -2.06 11.77
N HIS A 109 -10.22 -2.28 10.63
CA HIS A 109 -10.28 -3.57 9.96
C HIS A 109 -9.13 -3.72 8.98
N VAL A 110 -8.33 -4.78 9.10
CA VAL A 110 -7.22 -5.10 8.17
C VAL A 110 -7.62 -6.27 7.29
N VAL A 111 -7.53 -6.09 5.97
CA VAL A 111 -7.77 -7.14 4.98
C VAL A 111 -6.43 -7.47 4.32
N PHE A 112 -5.95 -8.70 4.48
CA PHE A 112 -4.73 -9.17 3.85
C PHE A 112 -5.08 -10.10 2.67
N THR A 113 -4.70 -9.70 1.45
CA THR A 113 -4.80 -10.60 0.28
C THR A 113 -3.56 -11.48 0.17
N ALA A 114 -3.78 -12.79 0.24
CA ALA A 114 -2.77 -13.81 0.05
C ALA A 114 -2.95 -14.51 -1.30
N ARG A 115 -1.86 -15.06 -1.85
CA ARG A 115 -1.86 -15.94 -3.02
C ARG A 115 -1.02 -17.17 -2.72
N ASP A 116 -1.30 -18.25 -3.45
CA ASP A 116 -0.46 -19.45 -3.44
C ASP A 116 1.02 -19.09 -3.63
N PHE A 117 1.84 -19.42 -2.63
CA PHE A 117 3.26 -19.08 -2.58
C PHE A 117 4.03 -19.65 -3.77
N ALA A 118 3.71 -20.87 -4.20
CA ALA A 118 4.36 -21.53 -5.34
C ALA A 118 4.15 -20.77 -6.65
N ARG A 119 3.05 -20.01 -6.80
CA ARG A 119 2.80 -19.12 -7.93
C ARG A 119 3.28 -17.69 -7.72
N GLN A 120 3.34 -17.23 -6.48
CA GLN A 120 3.75 -15.87 -6.15
C GLN A 120 5.25 -15.67 -6.32
N LEU A 121 6.07 -16.60 -5.81
CA LEU A 121 7.54 -16.49 -5.86
C LEU A 121 8.08 -16.31 -7.29
N PRO A 122 7.69 -17.16 -8.27
CA PRO A 122 8.17 -17.01 -9.64
C PRO A 122 7.65 -15.73 -10.29
N SER A 123 6.45 -15.28 -9.93
CA SER A 123 5.88 -14.04 -10.46
C SER A 123 6.62 -12.80 -9.96
N ASP A 124 7.11 -12.80 -8.72
CA ASP A 124 7.88 -11.69 -8.15
C ASP A 124 9.31 -11.67 -8.70
N TRP A 125 9.94 -12.85 -8.79
CA TRP A 125 11.23 -13.00 -9.45
C TRP A 125 11.20 -12.51 -10.91
N GLN A 126 10.18 -12.89 -11.69
CA GLN A 126 10.03 -12.43 -13.08
C GLN A 126 9.89 -10.91 -13.19
N GLU A 127 9.38 -10.25 -12.16
CA GLU A 127 9.24 -8.79 -12.15
C GLU A 127 10.57 -8.09 -11.91
N HIS A 128 11.51 -8.71 -11.18
CA HIS A 128 12.89 -8.25 -11.12
C HIS A 128 13.53 -8.32 -12.51
N ILE A 129 13.32 -9.43 -13.25
CA ILE A 129 13.82 -9.57 -14.63
C ILE A 129 13.20 -8.53 -15.57
N LYS A 130 11.89 -8.25 -15.46
CA LYS A 130 11.22 -7.19 -16.25
C LYS A 130 11.81 -5.81 -15.99
N HIS A 131 12.23 -5.54 -14.76
CA HIS A 131 12.94 -4.31 -14.39
C HIS A 131 14.45 -4.35 -14.71
N ARG A 132 14.90 -5.33 -15.51
CA ARG A 132 16.28 -5.54 -15.96
C ARG A 132 17.28 -5.88 -14.87
N HIS A 133 16.82 -6.42 -13.75
CA HIS A 133 17.70 -7.11 -12.80
C HIS A 133 18.05 -8.51 -13.34
N ASP A 134 19.20 -9.04 -12.92
CA ASP A 134 19.78 -10.31 -13.38
C ASP A 134 19.89 -11.38 -12.27
N VAL A 135 19.17 -11.18 -11.15
CA VAL A 135 19.12 -12.10 -10.02
C VAL A 135 18.61 -13.48 -10.47
N SER A 136 19.34 -14.54 -10.12
CA SER A 136 18.88 -15.92 -10.37
C SER A 136 17.71 -16.30 -9.46
N LEU A 137 16.87 -17.25 -9.89
CA LEU A 137 15.76 -17.71 -9.05
C LEU A 137 16.25 -18.29 -7.72
N SER A 138 17.36 -19.05 -7.71
CA SER A 138 17.93 -19.61 -6.48
C SER A 138 18.35 -18.51 -5.50
N ALA A 139 19.10 -17.51 -5.98
CA ALA A 139 19.54 -16.39 -5.15
C ALA A 139 18.35 -15.57 -4.61
N PHE A 140 17.29 -15.42 -5.41
CA PHE A 140 16.07 -14.75 -4.98
C PHE A 140 15.31 -15.52 -3.90
N VAL A 141 15.28 -16.86 -3.97
CA VAL A 141 14.63 -17.70 -2.95
C VAL A 141 15.41 -17.69 -1.64
N ASP A 142 16.74 -17.77 -1.70
CA ASP A 142 17.60 -17.82 -0.51
C ASP A 142 17.46 -16.57 0.36
N ASP A 143 17.28 -15.39 -0.26
CA ASP A 143 17.08 -14.10 0.42
C ASP A 143 15.73 -14.00 1.17
N LEU A 144 14.74 -14.83 0.81
CA LEU A 144 13.39 -14.80 1.42
C LEU A 144 13.27 -15.59 2.73
N VAL A 145 14.25 -16.45 3.07
CA VAL A 145 14.17 -17.40 4.19
C VAL A 145 15.15 -17.04 5.33
N THR A 146 15.89 -15.94 5.19
CA THR A 146 16.81 -15.38 6.20
C THR A 146 16.16 -14.32 7.07
#